data_AF-A0A812TYF8-F1
#
_entry.id   AF-A0A812TYF8-F1
#
_cell.length_a   1.000
_cell.length_b   1.000
_cell.length_c   1.000
_cell.angle_alpha   90.00
_cell.angle_beta   90.00
_cell.angle_gamma   90.00
#
_symmetry.space_group_name_H-M   'P 1'
#
loop_
_entity.id
_entity.type
_entity.pdbx_description
1 polymer ?
#
loop_
_entity_poly.entity_id
_entity_poly.type
_entity_poly.pdbx_seq_one_letter_code
_entity_poly.pdbx_strand_id
1 'polypeptide(L)'
;MGNLDSTYATVQSLYLVVLDVLTALLLAASLVKYCRKYGWARVAHRAGQQFGRCRAWLADVQDPDPQVAQKLQVALCQLLVRCSRILGIFSFLWLVTIQWYHFRNEAYKLQPMDFTYMLAYPVSMFCVVCQRAVKPTTLDVFYALNQLLYAVPIWLAPAADIKYLAGLTLLPRLFAGLSAKHVALPLCGHVLHSLLVLKCQHFQAPVDVGLQAAELVGLFAGTWLVRRQLHTSVQLSLDLKSRQIELEAISNLLLGLCDSVVELDEDLRLTEDSRQLSTTLLSGEPGSRGGLAGSEFIEFFCPEDRTAVQTALCQAAVGLGRAPLKAVVFVTCQVNSRQTLGILHIWLVLRTPFKKSRYLELKGSEASPAA
;
A
#
# COMPACT_ATOMS: atom_id res chain seq x y z
N MET A 1 -25.50 36.83 42.19
CA MET A 1 -25.74 35.76 41.20
C MET A 1 -24.60 34.74 41.08
N GLY A 2 -23.40 34.93 41.66
CA GLY A 2 -22.28 33.97 41.51
C GLY A 2 -22.29 32.70 42.38
N ASN A 3 -23.14 32.58 43.42
CA ASN A 3 -23.14 31.41 44.31
C ASN A 3 -24.00 30.23 43.81
N LEU A 4 -24.99 30.47 42.96
CA LEU A 4 -25.86 29.43 42.41
C LEU A 4 -25.12 28.56 41.36
N ASP A 5 -24.28 29.18 40.53
CA ASP A 5 -23.50 28.47 39.50
C ASP A 5 -22.43 27.55 40.12
N SER A 6 -21.83 27.97 41.24
CA SER A 6 -20.87 27.15 41.99
C SER A 6 -21.52 25.90 42.58
N THR A 7 -22.73 26.01 43.12
CA THR A 7 -23.42 24.87 43.75
C THR A 7 -23.85 23.86 42.69
N TYR A 8 -24.32 24.34 41.53
CA TYR A 8 -24.70 23.52 40.38
C TYR A 8 -23.52 22.72 39.80
N ALA A 9 -22.34 23.35 39.70
CA ALA A 9 -21.12 22.69 39.23
C ALA A 9 -20.67 21.55 40.16
N THR A 10 -20.73 21.74 41.48
CA THR A 10 -20.43 20.67 42.45
C THR A 10 -21.43 19.52 42.41
N VAL A 11 -22.73 19.82 42.26
CA VAL A 11 -23.77 18.79 42.17
C VAL A 11 -23.65 18.00 40.85
N GLN A 12 -23.36 18.66 39.73
CA GLN A 12 -23.07 17.98 38.47
C GLN A 12 -21.81 17.10 38.55
N SER A 13 -20.73 17.59 39.19
CA SER A 13 -19.51 16.79 39.37
C SER A 13 -19.75 15.56 40.24
N LEU A 14 -20.51 15.68 41.32
CA LEU A 14 -20.88 14.55 42.19
C LEU A 14 -21.76 13.56 41.44
N TYR A 15 -22.73 14.05 40.66
CA TYR A 15 -23.61 13.23 39.84
C TYR A 15 -22.83 12.43 38.78
N LEU A 16 -21.86 13.06 38.11
CA LEU A 16 -20.98 12.41 37.14
C LEU A 16 -20.14 11.29 37.78
N VAL A 17 -19.57 11.53 38.96
CA VAL A 17 -18.79 10.51 39.69
C VAL A 17 -19.68 9.32 40.10
N VAL A 18 -20.87 9.60 40.61
CA VAL A 18 -21.84 8.55 40.98
C VAL A 18 -22.27 7.75 39.75
N LEU A 19 -22.53 8.41 38.62
CA LEU A 19 -22.93 7.77 37.37
C LEU A 19 -21.79 6.92 36.78
N ASP A 20 -20.55 7.41 36.82
CA ASP A 20 -19.37 6.68 36.36
C ASP A 20 -19.11 5.44 37.23
N VAL A 21 -19.24 5.55 38.55
CA VAL A 21 -19.13 4.40 39.48
C VAL A 21 -20.26 3.40 39.24
N LEU A 22 -21.50 3.85 39.06
CA LEU A 22 -22.64 2.97 38.80
C LEU A 22 -22.49 2.23 37.46
N THR A 23 -22.02 2.93 36.43
CA THR A 23 -21.77 2.36 35.09
C THR A 23 -20.66 1.31 35.16
N ALA A 24 -19.57 1.59 35.86
CA ALA A 24 -18.48 0.64 36.08
C ALA A 24 -18.97 -0.62 36.82
N LEU A 25 -19.82 -0.45 37.84
CA LEU A 25 -20.43 -1.56 38.59
C LEU A 25 -21.39 -2.38 37.73
N LEU A 26 -22.20 -1.76 36.87
CA LEU A 26 -23.12 -2.45 35.97
C LEU A 26 -22.39 -3.21 34.86
N LEU A 27 -21.31 -2.64 34.31
CA LEU A 27 -20.45 -3.32 33.35
C LEU A 27 -19.73 -4.50 34.01
N ALA A 28 -19.20 -4.32 35.22
CA ALA A 28 -18.61 -5.40 36.01
C ALA A 28 -19.64 -6.50 36.30
N ALA A 29 -20.86 -6.14 36.70
CA ALA A 29 -21.95 -7.10 36.96
C ALA A 29 -22.38 -7.85 35.69
N SER A 30 -22.46 -7.16 34.55
CA SER A 30 -22.77 -7.75 33.25
C SER A 30 -21.68 -8.73 32.81
N LEU A 31 -20.41 -8.35 32.99
CA LEU A 31 -19.26 -9.20 32.73
C LEU A 31 -19.29 -10.43 33.64
N VAL A 32 -19.56 -10.27 34.94
CA VAL A 32 -19.69 -11.37 35.91
C VAL A 32 -20.85 -12.30 35.55
N LYS A 33 -22.00 -11.75 35.12
CA LYS A 33 -23.17 -12.54 34.71
C LYS A 33 -22.89 -13.33 33.43
N TYR A 34 -22.22 -12.73 32.47
CA TYR A 34 -21.74 -13.39 31.25
C TYR A 34 -20.73 -14.50 31.58
N CYS A 35 -19.73 -14.21 32.41
CA CYS A 35 -18.73 -15.17 32.87
C CYS A 35 -19.34 -16.31 33.70
N ARG A 36 -20.36 -16.06 34.51
CA ARG A 36 -21.12 -17.10 35.23
C ARG A 36 -21.92 -18.00 34.27
N LYS A 37 -22.55 -17.42 33.25
CA LYS A 37 -23.38 -18.18 32.28
C LYS A 37 -22.55 -19.12 31.40
N TYR A 38 -21.36 -18.70 30.98
CA TYR A 38 -20.52 -19.47 30.05
C TYR A 38 -19.33 -20.17 30.73
N GLY A 39 -19.09 -19.89 32.01
CA GLY A 39 -17.96 -20.39 32.81
C GLY A 39 -16.68 -19.60 32.56
N TRP A 40 -16.08 -19.07 33.64
CA TRP A 40 -14.85 -18.27 33.60
C TRP A 40 -13.73 -18.95 32.82
N ALA A 41 -13.53 -20.25 33.02
CA ALA A 41 -12.51 -21.02 32.32
C ALA A 41 -12.73 -21.06 30.79
N ARG A 42 -13.99 -21.19 30.34
CA ARG A 42 -14.32 -21.25 28.90
C ARG A 42 -14.26 -19.88 28.23
N VAL A 43 -14.70 -18.83 28.91
CA VAL A 43 -14.59 -17.45 28.41
C VAL A 43 -13.12 -17.02 28.37
N ALA A 44 -12.35 -17.24 29.44
CA ALA A 44 -10.93 -16.93 29.48
C ALA A 44 -10.12 -17.77 28.48
N HIS A 45 -10.45 -19.06 28.30
CA HIS A 45 -9.81 -19.89 27.28
C HIS A 45 -10.15 -19.43 25.87
N ARG A 46 -11.42 -19.12 25.55
CA ARG A 46 -11.80 -18.62 24.21
C ARG A 46 -11.21 -17.24 23.93
N ALA A 47 -11.26 -16.33 24.91
CA ALA A 47 -10.63 -15.03 24.80
C ALA A 47 -9.11 -15.18 24.66
N GLY A 48 -8.46 -16.03 25.46
CA GLY A 48 -7.03 -16.31 25.36
C GLY A 48 -6.62 -16.97 24.05
N GLN A 49 -7.45 -17.86 23.49
CA GLN A 49 -7.18 -18.51 22.20
C GLN A 49 -7.39 -17.54 21.02
N GLN A 50 -8.42 -16.70 21.07
CA GLN A 50 -8.64 -15.64 20.09
C GLN A 50 -7.58 -14.56 20.19
N PHE A 51 -7.19 -14.16 21.40
CA PHE A 51 -6.12 -13.20 21.65
C PHE A 51 -4.77 -13.78 21.27
N GLY A 52 -4.53 -15.08 21.49
CA GLY A 52 -3.34 -15.80 21.05
C GLY A 52 -3.24 -15.89 19.53
N ARG A 53 -4.34 -16.19 18.83
CA ARG A 53 -4.40 -16.17 17.35
C ARG A 53 -4.24 -14.76 16.80
N CYS A 54 -4.91 -13.78 17.40
CA CYS A 54 -4.81 -12.38 16.98
C CYS A 54 -3.39 -11.84 17.25
N ARG A 55 -2.78 -12.19 18.38
CA ARG A 55 -1.38 -11.86 18.72
C ARG A 55 -0.40 -12.56 17.80
N ALA A 56 -0.55 -13.85 17.52
CA ALA A 56 0.31 -14.57 16.59
C ALA A 56 0.19 -14.00 15.17
N TRP A 57 -1.02 -13.62 14.77
CA TRP A 57 -1.29 -12.98 13.48
C TRP A 57 -0.80 -11.53 13.41
N LEU A 58 -0.86 -10.78 14.52
CA LEU A 58 -0.22 -9.47 14.66
C LEU A 58 1.31 -9.60 14.66
N ALA A 59 1.84 -10.66 15.27
CA ALA A 59 3.27 -10.96 15.36
C ALA A 59 3.86 -11.43 14.02
N ASP A 60 3.09 -12.13 13.19
CA ASP A 60 3.47 -12.50 11.81
C ASP A 60 3.63 -11.26 10.90
N VAL A 61 3.03 -10.14 11.29
CA VAL A 61 3.23 -8.80 10.68
C VAL A 61 4.37 -8.03 11.35
N GLN A 62 4.99 -8.56 12.41
CA GLN A 62 5.85 -7.83 13.36
C GLN A 62 7.36 -8.14 13.25
N ASP A 63 7.76 -9.08 12.40
CA ASP A 63 9.13 -9.15 11.85
C ASP A 63 9.20 -8.70 10.37
N PRO A 64 8.63 -7.55 9.98
CA PRO A 64 8.85 -7.03 8.64
C PRO A 64 10.32 -6.60 8.56
N ASP A 65 10.96 -6.94 7.45
CA ASP A 65 12.24 -6.38 7.04
C ASP A 65 12.26 -4.87 7.41
N PRO A 66 13.27 -4.38 8.14
CA PRO A 66 13.35 -2.98 8.57
C PRO A 66 13.16 -2.00 7.40
N GLN A 67 13.54 -2.39 6.18
CA GLN A 67 13.31 -1.59 4.97
C GLN A 67 11.83 -1.47 4.61
N VAL A 68 11.05 -2.56 4.73
CA VAL A 68 9.59 -2.57 4.51
C VAL A 68 8.92 -1.68 5.55
N ALA A 69 9.30 -1.81 6.83
CA ALA A 69 8.75 -1.01 7.92
C ALA A 69 9.00 0.50 7.71
N GLN A 70 10.23 0.87 7.33
CA GLN A 70 10.59 2.26 7.05
C GLN A 70 9.80 2.82 5.86
N LYS A 71 9.71 2.09 4.75
CA LYS A 71 8.94 2.53 3.58
C LYS A 71 7.45 2.63 3.86
N LEU A 72 6.89 1.70 4.64
CA LEU A 72 5.51 1.76 5.08
C LEU A 72 5.25 3.02 5.90
N GLN A 73 6.12 3.36 6.85
CA GLN A 73 5.97 4.58 7.64
C GLN A 73 6.02 5.84 6.79
N VAL A 74 6.89 5.90 5.77
CA VAL A 74 6.93 7.00 4.80
C VAL A 74 5.62 7.07 4.00
N ALA A 75 5.10 5.92 3.55
CA ALA A 75 3.82 5.86 2.85
C ALA A 75 2.64 6.32 3.74
N LEU A 76 2.64 5.97 5.02
CA LEU A 76 1.65 6.44 6.00
C LEU A 76 1.73 7.96 6.22
N CYS A 77 2.93 8.54 6.26
CA CYS A 77 3.11 9.99 6.33
C CYS A 77 2.51 10.69 5.09
N GLN A 78 2.79 10.15 3.89
CA GLN A 78 2.22 10.68 2.65
C GLN A 78 0.69 10.54 2.61
N LEU A 79 0.16 9.41 3.09
CA LEU A 79 -1.28 9.18 3.21
C LEU A 79 -1.91 10.21 4.16
N LEU A 80 -1.32 10.45 5.33
CA LEU A 80 -1.79 11.46 6.28
C LEU A 80 -1.84 12.85 5.63
N VAL A 81 -0.80 13.26 4.89
CA VAL A 81 -0.78 14.55 4.18
C VAL A 81 -1.89 14.62 3.12
N ARG A 82 -2.09 13.56 2.34
CA ARG A 82 -3.16 13.49 1.32
C ARG A 82 -4.55 13.54 1.95
N CYS A 83 -4.79 12.76 3.00
CA CYS A 83 -6.05 12.78 3.75
C CYS A 83 -6.28 14.16 4.39
N SER A 84 -5.24 14.78 4.95
CA SER A 84 -5.31 16.14 5.53
C SER A 84 -5.70 17.18 4.48
N ARG A 85 -5.24 17.04 3.23
CA ARG A 85 -5.68 17.93 2.13
C ARG A 85 -7.18 17.82 1.87
N ILE A 86 -7.70 16.59 1.79
CA ILE A 86 -9.13 16.33 1.56
C ILE A 86 -9.95 16.88 2.75
N LEU A 87 -9.52 16.58 3.98
CA LEU A 87 -10.18 17.06 5.20
C LEU A 87 -10.11 18.59 5.32
N GLY A 88 -9.01 19.21 4.91
CA GLY A 88 -8.84 20.67 4.87
C GLY A 88 -9.81 21.33 3.90
N ILE A 89 -9.99 20.78 2.68
CA ILE A 89 -10.99 21.27 1.71
C ILE A 89 -12.39 21.15 2.30
N PHE A 90 -12.73 20.00 2.87
CA PHE A 90 -14.06 19.78 3.47
C PHE A 90 -14.31 20.75 4.63
N SER A 91 -13.33 20.92 5.52
CA SER A 91 -13.43 21.84 6.67
C SER A 91 -13.55 23.29 6.21
N PHE A 92 -12.85 23.69 5.15
CA PHE A 92 -12.96 25.02 4.57
C PHE A 92 -14.37 25.29 4.02
N LEU A 93 -14.91 24.38 3.20
CA LEU A 93 -16.26 24.49 2.67
C LEU A 93 -17.31 24.57 3.80
N TRP A 94 -17.09 23.80 4.87
CA TRP A 94 -17.93 23.86 6.06
C TRP A 94 -17.88 25.23 6.75
N LEU A 95 -16.68 25.77 6.96
CA LEU A 95 -16.50 27.10 7.57
C LEU A 95 -17.15 28.21 6.72
N VAL A 96 -17.07 28.11 5.38
CA VAL A 96 -17.79 29.04 4.48
C VAL A 96 -19.29 28.94 4.66
N THR A 97 -19.82 27.73 4.85
CA THR A 97 -21.25 27.51 5.10
C THR A 97 -21.68 28.12 6.44
N ILE A 98 -20.88 27.93 7.50
CA ILE A 98 -21.12 28.57 8.81
C ILE A 98 -21.15 30.10 8.67
N GLN A 99 -20.16 30.67 7.99
CA GLN A 99 -20.09 32.12 7.75
C GLN A 99 -21.29 32.64 6.96
N TRP A 100 -21.77 31.88 5.97
CA TRP A 100 -22.95 32.21 5.20
C TRP A 100 -24.22 32.28 6.07
N TYR A 101 -24.45 31.27 6.91
CA TYR A 101 -25.59 31.28 7.84
C TYR A 101 -25.50 32.42 8.86
N HIS A 102 -24.30 32.68 9.38
CA HIS A 102 -24.07 33.81 10.27
C HIS A 102 -24.36 35.15 9.58
N PHE A 103 -23.95 35.33 8.31
CA PHE A 103 -24.24 36.54 7.55
C PHE A 103 -25.75 36.77 7.33
N ARG A 104 -26.52 35.68 7.20
CA ARG A 104 -27.98 35.73 7.06
C ARG A 104 -28.73 35.86 8.39
N ASN A 105 -28.05 35.84 9.54
CA ASN A 105 -28.66 35.74 10.87
C ASN A 105 -29.64 34.55 10.99
N GLU A 106 -29.35 33.44 10.29
CA GLU A 106 -30.14 32.22 10.31
C GLU A 106 -29.49 31.18 11.25
N ALA A 107 -30.30 30.48 12.06
CA ALA A 107 -29.82 29.36 12.86
C ALA A 107 -29.61 28.11 11.99
N TYR A 108 -28.51 27.38 12.19
CA TYR A 108 -28.24 26.09 11.55
C TYR A 108 -28.07 24.98 12.59
N LYS A 109 -28.42 23.75 12.20
CA LYS A 109 -28.57 22.59 13.11
C LYS A 109 -27.26 21.96 13.61
N LEU A 110 -26.09 22.51 13.26
CA LEU A 110 -24.79 21.81 13.43
C LEU A 110 -23.74 22.60 14.20
N GLN A 111 -24.18 23.53 15.04
CA GLN A 111 -23.32 24.33 15.91
C GLN A 111 -22.29 23.54 16.74
N PRO A 112 -22.59 22.32 17.28
CA PRO A 112 -21.61 21.57 18.08
C PRO A 112 -20.35 21.16 17.30
N MET A 113 -20.41 21.11 15.97
CA MET A 113 -19.26 20.73 15.14
C MET A 113 -18.37 21.91 14.75
N ASP A 114 -18.80 23.15 14.96
CA ASP A 114 -18.07 24.32 14.48
C ASP A 114 -16.67 24.38 15.08
N PHE A 115 -16.57 24.13 16.38
CA PHE A 115 -15.30 24.09 17.09
C PHE A 115 -14.34 23.06 16.47
N THR A 116 -14.88 21.89 16.11
CA THR A 116 -14.10 20.82 15.48
C THR A 116 -13.60 21.26 14.12
N TYR A 117 -14.44 21.84 13.26
CA TYR A 117 -14.00 22.29 11.93
C TYR A 117 -13.06 23.50 12.01
N MET A 118 -13.26 24.40 12.98
CA MET A 118 -12.39 25.53 13.27
C MET A 118 -10.98 25.08 13.70
N LEU A 119 -10.86 23.97 14.43
CA LEU A 119 -9.56 23.40 14.79
C LEU A 119 -9.02 22.40 13.74
N ALA A 120 -9.89 21.66 13.07
CA ALA A 120 -9.52 20.66 12.06
C ALA A 120 -8.88 21.32 10.85
N TYR A 121 -9.40 22.48 10.44
CA TYR A 121 -8.86 23.23 9.33
C TYR A 121 -7.38 23.64 9.53
N PRO A 122 -6.98 24.35 10.59
CA PRO A 122 -5.58 24.72 10.82
C PRO A 122 -4.69 23.50 11.06
N VAL A 123 -5.16 22.45 11.73
CA VAL A 123 -4.39 21.19 11.88
C VAL A 123 -4.14 20.54 10.52
N SER A 124 -5.17 20.45 9.68
CA SER A 124 -5.07 19.90 8.32
C SER A 124 -4.15 20.74 7.44
N MET A 125 -4.29 22.07 7.50
CA MET A 125 -3.42 23.01 6.77
C MET A 125 -1.98 22.92 7.25
N PHE A 126 -1.74 22.78 8.55
CA PHE A 126 -0.40 22.58 9.10
C PHE A 126 0.23 21.30 8.55
N CYS A 127 -0.49 20.17 8.51
CA CYS A 127 0.01 18.94 7.89
C CYS A 127 0.35 19.12 6.40
N VAL A 128 -0.42 19.93 5.66
CA VAL A 128 -0.24 20.16 4.22
C VAL A 128 0.89 21.14 3.90
N VAL A 129 1.04 22.21 4.69
CA VAL A 129 2.07 23.25 4.51
C VAL A 129 3.40 22.78 5.10
N CYS A 130 3.38 22.24 6.31
CA CYS A 130 4.56 21.78 7.04
C CYS A 130 4.80 20.28 6.83
N GLN A 131 4.80 19.78 5.59
CA GLN A 131 4.96 18.35 5.30
C GLN A 131 6.25 17.76 5.89
N ARG A 132 7.30 18.58 6.02
CA ARG A 132 8.58 18.20 6.65
C ARG A 132 8.46 17.90 8.14
N ALA A 133 7.42 18.42 8.81
CA ALA A 133 7.13 18.11 10.21
C ALA A 133 6.44 16.74 10.37
N VAL A 134 5.81 16.22 9.30
CA VAL A 134 5.17 14.90 9.31
C VAL A 134 6.23 13.83 9.08
N LYS A 135 6.83 13.36 10.19
CA LYS A 135 7.85 12.30 10.19
C LYS A 135 7.32 11.02 10.83
N PRO A 136 7.96 9.86 10.58
CA PRO A 136 7.62 8.62 11.27
C PRO A 136 7.64 8.70 12.80
N THR A 137 8.49 9.56 13.36
CA THR A 137 8.60 9.77 14.82
C THR A 137 7.45 10.60 15.39
N THR A 138 6.87 11.49 14.62
CA THR A 138 5.77 12.38 15.04
C THR A 138 4.40 11.83 14.66
N LEU A 139 4.35 10.73 13.92
CA LEU A 139 3.13 10.20 13.32
C LEU A 139 2.07 9.83 14.39
N ASP A 140 2.48 9.24 15.51
CA ASP A 140 1.58 8.91 16.61
C ASP A 140 1.04 10.16 17.34
N VAL A 141 1.79 11.27 17.33
CA VAL A 141 1.34 12.56 17.86
C VAL A 141 0.23 13.14 16.98
N PHE A 142 0.43 13.13 15.66
CA PHE A 142 -0.62 13.56 14.72
C PHE A 142 -1.85 12.67 14.79
N TYR A 143 -1.68 11.36 14.98
CA TYR A 143 -2.77 10.44 15.24
C TYR A 143 -3.57 10.86 16.49
N ALA A 144 -2.90 11.05 17.63
CA ALA A 144 -3.55 11.42 18.88
C ALA A 144 -4.27 12.77 18.78
N LEU A 145 -3.64 13.75 18.13
CA LEU A 145 -4.23 15.07 17.89
C LEU A 145 -5.52 14.97 17.06
N ASN A 146 -5.50 14.21 15.96
CA ASN A 146 -6.69 13.98 15.13
C ASN A 146 -7.78 13.21 15.89
N GLN A 147 -7.42 12.20 16.69
CA GLN A 147 -8.40 11.47 17.50
C GLN A 147 -9.08 12.37 18.52
N LEU A 148 -8.30 13.21 19.22
CA LEU A 148 -8.82 14.16 20.20
C LEU A 148 -9.74 15.18 19.54
N LEU A 149 -9.33 15.73 18.40
CA LEU A 149 -10.10 16.69 17.62
C LEU A 149 -11.51 16.17 17.30
N TYR A 150 -11.65 14.90 16.93
CA TYR A 150 -12.97 14.31 16.66
C TYR A 150 -13.69 13.82 17.92
N ALA A 151 -12.99 13.62 19.04
CA ALA A 151 -13.58 13.17 20.31
C ALA A 151 -14.24 14.33 21.08
N VAL A 152 -13.63 15.52 21.05
CA VAL A 152 -14.13 16.73 21.72
C VAL A 152 -15.58 17.07 21.37
N PRO A 153 -16.02 17.15 20.09
CA PRO A 153 -17.42 17.43 19.78
C PRO A 153 -18.38 16.37 20.31
N ILE A 154 -18.00 15.09 20.32
CA ILE A 154 -18.84 14.02 20.88
C ILE A 154 -19.00 14.20 22.39
N TRP A 155 -17.92 14.61 23.07
CA TRP A 155 -17.93 14.83 24.52
C TRP A 155 -18.76 16.07 24.93
N LEU A 156 -18.72 17.13 24.13
CA LEU A 156 -19.44 18.39 24.41
C LEU A 156 -20.88 18.41 23.90
N ALA A 157 -21.26 17.50 23.02
CA ALA A 157 -22.56 17.54 22.36
C ALA A 157 -23.73 17.10 23.26
N PRO A 158 -24.93 17.66 23.05
CA PRO A 158 -26.16 17.18 23.67
C PRO A 158 -26.46 15.73 23.28
N ALA A 159 -27.13 15.00 24.18
CA ALA A 159 -27.46 13.58 23.97
C ALA A 159 -28.23 13.29 22.67
N ALA A 160 -29.07 14.23 22.24
CA ALA A 160 -29.87 14.13 21.02
C ALA A 160 -29.03 14.10 19.74
N ASP A 161 -27.85 14.74 19.73
CA ASP A 161 -27.05 14.96 18.52
C ASP A 161 -25.94 13.90 18.35
N ILE A 162 -25.60 13.16 19.39
CA ILE A 162 -24.46 12.23 19.40
C ILE A 162 -24.52 11.23 18.25
N LYS A 163 -25.69 10.64 17.96
CA LYS A 163 -25.83 9.63 16.88
C LYS A 163 -25.43 10.22 15.52
N TYR A 164 -25.89 11.44 15.26
CA TYR A 164 -25.57 12.15 14.04
C TYR A 164 -24.08 12.51 13.98
N LEU A 165 -23.52 13.02 15.09
CA LEU A 165 -22.11 13.39 15.17
C LEU A 165 -21.16 12.17 15.05
N ALA A 166 -21.53 11.04 15.63
CA ALA A 166 -20.80 9.78 15.51
C ALA A 166 -20.76 9.31 14.03
N GLY A 167 -21.88 9.42 13.32
CA GLY A 167 -21.96 9.14 11.89
C GLY A 167 -21.10 10.10 11.06
N LEU A 168 -21.19 11.41 11.31
CA LEU A 168 -20.45 12.44 10.58
C LEU A 168 -18.93 12.29 10.76
N THR A 169 -18.48 11.92 11.97
CA THR A 169 -17.06 11.70 12.29
C THR A 169 -16.54 10.33 11.87
N LEU A 170 -17.36 9.42 11.35
CA LEU A 170 -16.94 8.04 11.06
C LEU A 170 -15.80 8.00 10.02
N LEU A 171 -15.95 8.72 8.91
CA LEU A 171 -14.92 8.76 7.87
C LEU A 171 -13.63 9.48 8.32
N PRO A 172 -13.69 10.67 8.98
CA PRO A 172 -12.50 11.28 9.57
C PRO A 172 -11.79 10.39 10.61
N ARG A 173 -12.55 9.66 11.44
CA ARG A 173 -11.99 8.70 12.41
C ARG A 173 -11.27 7.54 11.71
N LEU A 174 -11.82 7.03 10.60
CA LEU A 174 -11.15 6.01 9.78
C LEU A 174 -9.81 6.55 9.25
N PHE A 175 -9.79 7.76 8.67
CA PHE A 175 -8.56 8.38 8.17
C PHE A 175 -7.54 8.65 9.28
N ALA A 176 -7.99 9.09 10.45
CA ALA A 176 -7.13 9.21 11.62
C ALA A 176 -6.55 7.83 11.98
N GLY A 177 -7.36 6.77 12.02
CA GLY A 177 -6.92 5.39 12.24
C GLY A 177 -5.82 4.92 11.28
N LEU A 178 -5.90 5.29 10.01
CA LEU A 178 -4.86 4.95 9.02
C LEU A 178 -3.53 5.61 9.33
N SER A 179 -3.53 6.77 9.98
CA SER A 179 -2.31 7.53 10.24
C SER A 179 -1.47 6.99 11.39
N ALA A 180 -1.97 6.11 12.25
CA ALA A 180 -1.18 5.63 13.40
C ALA A 180 0.04 4.80 12.97
N LYS A 181 1.16 4.89 13.68
CA LYS A 181 2.32 4.02 13.45
C LYS A 181 2.02 2.60 13.90
N HIS A 182 1.43 2.44 15.08
CA HIS A 182 1.11 1.14 15.67
C HIS A 182 -0.33 0.74 15.35
N VAL A 183 -0.60 -0.56 15.22
CA VAL A 183 -1.96 -1.05 14.89
C VAL A 183 -2.87 -1.09 16.13
N ALA A 184 -2.29 -1.19 17.32
CA ALA A 184 -3.04 -1.12 18.57
C ALA A 184 -3.64 0.27 18.83
N LEU A 185 -2.99 1.34 18.37
CA LEU A 185 -3.43 2.71 18.61
C LEU A 185 -4.82 2.99 18.02
N PRO A 186 -5.11 2.73 16.72
CA PRO A 186 -6.44 2.87 16.15
C PRO A 186 -7.51 2.11 16.91
N LEU A 187 -7.22 0.88 17.36
CA LEU A 187 -8.16 0.10 18.16
C LEU A 187 -8.50 0.84 19.47
N CYS A 188 -7.49 1.30 20.21
CA CYS A 188 -7.69 2.06 21.43
C CYS A 188 -8.49 3.35 21.20
N GLY A 189 -8.17 4.11 20.14
CA GLY A 189 -8.90 5.32 19.79
C GLY A 189 -10.36 5.03 19.42
N HIS A 190 -10.63 4.02 18.59
CA HIS A 190 -11.99 3.65 18.24
C HIS A 190 -12.79 3.15 19.45
N VAL A 191 -12.17 2.35 20.34
CA VAL A 191 -12.80 1.93 21.60
C VAL A 191 -13.14 3.12 22.47
N LEU A 192 -12.20 4.08 22.64
CA LEU A 192 -12.44 5.30 23.41
C LEU A 192 -13.62 6.09 22.84
N HIS A 193 -13.67 6.27 21.52
CA HIS A 193 -14.77 6.94 20.83
C HIS A 193 -16.12 6.22 21.04
N SER A 194 -16.16 4.90 20.88
CA SER A 194 -17.38 4.12 21.13
C SER A 194 -17.84 4.23 22.58
N LEU A 195 -16.92 4.21 23.55
CA LEU A 195 -17.23 4.42 24.97
C LEU A 195 -17.76 5.82 25.24
N LEU A 196 -17.21 6.85 24.60
CA LEU A 196 -17.71 8.23 24.72
C LEU A 196 -19.13 8.35 24.16
N VAL A 197 -19.41 7.76 23.01
CA VAL A 197 -20.76 7.75 22.42
C VAL A 197 -21.75 7.05 23.35
N LEU A 198 -21.40 5.86 23.87
CA LEU A 198 -22.25 5.11 24.79
C LEU A 198 -22.49 5.85 26.11
N LYS A 199 -21.45 6.48 26.67
CA LYS A 199 -21.54 7.30 27.89
C LYS A 199 -22.51 8.45 27.68
N CYS A 200 -22.36 9.20 26.59
CA CYS A 200 -23.19 10.39 26.36
C CYS A 200 -24.65 10.01 26.00
N GLN A 201 -24.89 8.80 25.50
CA GLN A 201 -26.23 8.22 25.29
C GLN A 201 -26.84 7.58 26.56
N HIS A 202 -26.18 7.68 27.73
CA HIS A 202 -26.66 7.16 29.01
C HIS A 202 -27.03 5.66 28.99
N PHE A 203 -26.44 4.87 28.08
CA PHE A 203 -26.74 3.44 27.92
C PHE A 203 -28.25 3.12 27.78
N GLN A 204 -29.04 4.02 27.20
CA GLN A 204 -30.51 3.96 27.26
C GLN A 204 -31.13 2.74 26.55
N ALA A 205 -30.47 2.14 25.54
CA ALA A 205 -31.04 1.00 24.80
C ALA A 205 -29.99 -0.07 24.38
N PRO A 206 -30.35 -1.37 24.42
CA PRO A 206 -29.47 -2.45 23.97
C PRO A 206 -29.18 -2.42 22.46
N VAL A 207 -30.08 -1.84 21.66
CA VAL A 207 -29.91 -1.65 20.21
C VAL A 207 -28.73 -0.72 19.91
N ASP A 208 -28.52 0.31 20.74
CA ASP A 208 -27.45 1.30 20.56
C ASP A 208 -26.07 0.69 20.84
N VAL A 209 -25.99 -0.26 21.78
CA VAL A 209 -24.75 -1.02 22.05
C VAL A 209 -24.36 -1.89 20.84
N GLY A 210 -25.33 -2.56 20.22
CA GLY A 210 -25.09 -3.39 19.04
C GLY A 210 -24.59 -2.56 17.85
N LEU A 211 -25.20 -1.40 17.60
CA LEU A 211 -24.78 -0.49 16.52
C LEU A 211 -23.36 0.04 16.76
N GLN A 212 -23.05 0.48 17.98
CA GLN A 212 -21.70 0.96 18.33
C GLN A 212 -20.64 -0.14 18.23
N ALA A 213 -20.97 -1.38 18.59
CA ALA A 213 -20.08 -2.51 18.38
C ALA A 213 -19.84 -2.77 16.88
N ALA A 214 -20.88 -2.67 16.04
CA ALA A 214 -20.75 -2.81 14.59
C ALA A 214 -19.88 -1.70 13.98
N GLU A 215 -20.07 -0.45 14.41
CA GLU A 215 -19.24 0.69 14.01
C GLU A 215 -17.76 0.49 14.40
N LEU A 216 -17.50 0.06 15.63
CA LEU A 216 -16.16 -0.24 16.11
C LEU A 216 -15.48 -1.33 15.26
N VAL A 217 -16.19 -2.43 15.01
CA VAL A 217 -15.69 -3.54 14.18
C VAL A 217 -15.44 -3.06 12.75
N GLY A 218 -16.37 -2.29 12.18
CA GLY A 218 -16.24 -1.76 10.82
C GLY A 218 -15.06 -0.80 10.67
N LEU A 219 -14.88 0.14 11.61
CA LEU A 219 -13.76 1.08 11.61
C LEU A 219 -12.42 0.37 11.78
N PHE A 220 -12.35 -0.60 12.70
CA PHE A 220 -11.14 -1.38 12.91
C PHE A 220 -10.82 -2.25 11.69
N ALA A 221 -11.80 -2.97 11.15
CA ALA A 221 -11.62 -3.81 9.98
C ALA A 221 -11.22 -3.00 8.74
N GLY A 222 -11.85 -1.84 8.52
CA GLY A 222 -11.51 -0.93 7.43
C GLY A 222 -10.09 -0.39 7.55
N THR A 223 -9.72 0.11 8.74
CA THR A 223 -8.36 0.58 9.02
C THR A 223 -7.34 -0.53 8.79
N TRP A 224 -7.63 -1.73 9.31
CA TRP A 224 -6.77 -2.89 9.16
C TRP A 224 -6.57 -3.29 7.70
N LEU A 225 -7.65 -3.41 6.93
CA LEU A 225 -7.62 -3.88 5.55
C LEU A 225 -6.78 -2.95 4.66
N VAL A 226 -7.00 -1.64 4.78
CA VAL A 226 -6.23 -0.63 4.02
C VAL A 226 -4.76 -0.66 4.41
N ARG A 227 -4.45 -0.77 5.70
CA ARG A 227 -3.04 -0.87 6.16
C ARG A 227 -2.37 -2.16 5.67
N ARG A 228 -3.09 -3.28 5.66
CA ARG A 228 -2.62 -4.55 5.11
C ARG A 228 -2.34 -4.43 3.61
N GLN A 229 -3.24 -3.82 2.85
CA GLN A 229 -3.04 -3.58 1.43
C GLN A 229 -1.83 -2.68 1.15
N LEU A 230 -1.63 -1.63 1.96
CA LEU A 230 -0.47 -0.76 1.85
C LEU A 230 0.83 -1.51 2.14
N HIS A 231 0.85 -2.35 3.18
CA HIS A 231 1.99 -3.21 3.49
C HIS A 231 2.34 -4.13 2.31
N THR A 232 1.36 -4.88 1.78
CA THR A 232 1.57 -5.76 0.63
C THR A 232 2.07 -4.99 -0.60
N SER A 233 1.53 -3.80 -0.86
CA SER A 233 1.98 -2.95 -1.97
C SER A 233 3.43 -2.51 -1.81
N VAL A 234 3.85 -2.11 -0.60
CA VAL A 234 5.24 -1.74 -0.31
C VAL A 234 6.19 -2.92 -0.46
N GLN A 235 5.79 -4.10 0.05
CA GLN A 235 6.57 -5.33 -0.07
C GLN A 235 6.77 -5.73 -1.54
N LEU A 236 5.69 -5.76 -2.33
CA LEU A 236 5.78 -6.04 -3.77
C LEU A 236 6.64 -5.00 -4.51
N SER A 237 6.57 -3.72 -4.13
CA SER A 237 7.40 -2.68 -4.72
C SER A 237 8.90 -2.89 -4.42
N LEU A 238 9.23 -3.37 -3.21
CA LEU A 238 10.60 -3.73 -2.85
C LEU A 238 11.08 -4.96 -3.62
N ASP A 239 10.26 -6.01 -3.68
CA ASP A 239 10.59 -7.24 -4.42
C ASP A 239 10.81 -6.97 -5.91
N LEU A 240 9.96 -6.12 -6.52
CA LEU A 240 10.11 -5.71 -7.92
C LEU A 240 11.40 -4.92 -8.14
N LYS A 241 11.78 -4.04 -7.21
CA LYS A 241 13.05 -3.31 -7.30
C LYS A 241 14.25 -4.22 -7.17
N SER A 242 14.22 -5.19 -6.25
CA SER A 242 15.29 -6.20 -6.12
C SER A 242 15.45 -6.99 -7.42
N ARG A 243 14.35 -7.50 -7.97
CA ARG A 243 14.35 -8.23 -9.24
C ARG A 243 14.81 -7.37 -10.41
N GLN A 244 14.46 -6.08 -10.42
CA GLN A 244 14.92 -5.16 -11.45
C GLN A 244 16.44 -4.97 -11.38
N ILE A 245 17.01 -4.81 -10.18
CA ILE A 245 18.46 -4.71 -9.98
C ILE A 245 19.15 -6.02 -10.39
N GLU A 246 18.58 -7.18 -10.06
CA GLU A 246 19.08 -8.48 -10.50
C GLU A 246 19.05 -8.62 -12.02
N LEU A 247 17.94 -8.23 -12.66
CA LEU A 247 17.79 -8.22 -14.12
C LEU A 247 18.78 -7.26 -14.79
N GLU A 248 18.99 -6.08 -14.21
CA GLU A 248 19.96 -5.11 -14.69
C GLU A 248 21.40 -5.62 -14.53
N ALA A 249 21.72 -6.24 -13.39
CA ALA A 249 23.02 -6.86 -13.16
C ALA A 249 23.28 -8.04 -14.11
N ILE A 250 22.27 -8.88 -14.34
CA ILE A 250 22.31 -9.97 -15.32
C ILE A 250 22.47 -9.39 -16.72
N SER A 251 21.72 -8.34 -17.08
CA SER A 251 21.86 -7.66 -18.36
C SER A 251 23.26 -7.09 -18.55
N ASN A 252 23.81 -6.41 -17.54
CA ASN A 252 25.16 -5.82 -17.61
C ASN A 252 26.25 -6.90 -17.67
N LEU A 253 26.08 -8.03 -16.99
CA LEU A 253 26.98 -9.17 -17.07
C LEU A 253 26.90 -9.83 -18.46
N LEU A 254 25.70 -9.96 -19.02
CA LEU A 254 25.49 -10.46 -20.37
C LEU A 254 26.08 -9.50 -21.41
N LEU A 255 25.98 -8.19 -21.23
CA LEU A 255 26.65 -7.20 -22.09
C LEU A 255 28.17 -7.22 -21.96
N GLY A 256 28.71 -7.69 -20.83
CA GLY A 256 30.15 -7.91 -20.68
C GLY A 256 30.65 -9.20 -21.33
N LEU A 257 29.77 -10.18 -21.55
CA LEU A 257 30.10 -11.50 -22.11
C LEU A 257 29.65 -11.67 -23.56
N CYS A 258 28.67 -10.90 -24.00
CA CYS A 258 28.05 -10.97 -25.32
C CYS A 258 28.12 -9.61 -26.01
N ASP A 259 28.44 -9.62 -27.31
CA ASP A 259 28.55 -8.40 -28.10
C ASP A 259 27.19 -7.80 -28.40
N SER A 260 26.14 -8.64 -28.50
CA SER A 260 24.77 -8.16 -28.64
C SER A 260 23.74 -9.15 -28.07
N VAL A 261 22.63 -8.59 -27.60
CA VAL A 261 21.43 -9.31 -27.18
C VAL A 261 20.26 -8.85 -28.06
N VAL A 262 19.49 -9.80 -28.58
CA VAL A 262 18.38 -9.50 -29.50
C VAL A 262 17.16 -10.33 -29.16
N GLU A 263 15.99 -9.71 -29.17
CA GLU A 263 14.71 -10.40 -28.96
C GLU A 263 14.04 -10.66 -30.31
N LEU A 264 13.64 -11.93 -30.51
CA LEU A 264 12.96 -12.42 -31.70
C LEU A 264 11.49 -12.70 -31.39
N ASP A 265 10.64 -12.38 -32.36
CA ASP A 265 9.25 -12.81 -32.38
C ASP A 265 9.10 -14.29 -32.82
N GLU A 266 7.84 -14.73 -32.91
CA GLU A 266 7.48 -16.10 -33.28
C GLU A 266 7.93 -16.47 -34.70
N ASP A 267 8.07 -15.47 -35.58
CA ASP A 267 8.51 -15.61 -36.97
C ASP A 267 10.03 -15.41 -37.12
N LEU A 268 10.77 -15.40 -36.00
CA LEU A 268 12.21 -15.16 -35.94
C LEU A 268 12.63 -13.77 -36.45
N ARG A 269 11.76 -12.78 -36.32
CA ARG A 269 12.04 -11.38 -36.68
C ARG A 269 12.43 -10.57 -35.46
N LEU A 270 13.27 -9.57 -35.67
CA LEU A 270 13.72 -8.69 -34.58
C LEU A 270 12.55 -7.84 -34.09
N THR A 271 12.20 -7.90 -32.80
CA THR A 271 11.08 -7.10 -32.26
C THR A 271 11.44 -5.63 -32.08
N GLU A 272 12.71 -5.35 -31.79
CA GLU A 272 13.21 -4.00 -31.51
C GLU A 272 14.56 -3.75 -32.19
N ASP A 273 14.88 -2.48 -32.40
CA ASP A 273 16.18 -2.04 -32.91
C ASP A 273 17.29 -2.24 -31.87
N SER A 274 18.06 -3.32 -32.00
CA SER A 274 19.26 -3.52 -31.17
C SER A 274 20.43 -2.70 -31.73
N ARG A 275 20.74 -1.58 -31.08
CA ARG A 275 21.92 -0.75 -31.41
C ARG A 275 23.22 -1.57 -31.39
N GLN A 276 23.33 -2.49 -30.45
CA GLN A 276 24.50 -3.36 -30.30
C GLN A 276 24.65 -4.29 -31.50
N LEU A 277 23.56 -4.94 -31.93
CA LEU A 277 23.58 -5.77 -33.14
C LEU A 277 23.91 -4.92 -34.38
N SER A 278 23.35 -3.71 -34.51
CA SER A 278 23.65 -2.82 -35.63
C SER A 278 25.13 -2.43 -35.70
N THR A 279 25.78 -2.24 -34.54
CA THR A 279 27.21 -1.96 -34.48
C THR A 279 28.06 -3.19 -34.82
N THR A 280 27.65 -4.39 -34.38
CA THR A 280 28.37 -5.64 -34.66
C THR A 280 28.28 -6.05 -36.13
N LEU A 281 27.11 -5.87 -36.74
CA LEU A 281 26.88 -6.19 -38.16
C LEU A 281 27.47 -5.13 -39.11
N LEU A 282 27.99 -4.03 -38.58
CA LEU A 282 28.44 -2.86 -39.36
C LEU A 282 27.38 -2.31 -40.33
N SER A 283 26.10 -2.66 -40.14
CA SER A 283 24.97 -2.24 -41.00
C SER A 283 24.60 -0.76 -40.85
N GLY A 284 25.44 0.03 -40.17
CA GLY A 284 25.31 1.47 -40.03
C GLY A 284 25.77 2.20 -41.28
N GLU A 285 25.06 2.06 -42.40
CA GLU A 285 25.10 3.12 -43.41
C GLU A 285 24.29 4.31 -42.86
N PRO A 286 24.92 5.47 -42.62
CA PRO A 286 24.26 6.66 -42.10
C PRO A 286 23.39 7.28 -43.21
N GLY A 287 22.24 6.68 -43.48
CA GLY A 287 21.33 7.11 -44.56
C GLY A 287 20.17 6.16 -44.84
N SER A 288 20.31 4.87 -44.50
CA SER A 288 19.22 3.90 -44.59
C SER A 288 18.19 4.19 -43.49
N ARG A 289 16.96 4.57 -43.88
CA ARG A 289 15.82 4.77 -42.97
C ARG A 289 15.24 3.47 -42.38
N GLY A 290 15.84 2.32 -42.65
CA GLY A 290 15.37 1.02 -42.15
C GLY A 290 16.02 0.67 -40.82
N GLY A 291 15.27 0.72 -39.73
CA GLY A 291 15.66 0.02 -38.51
C GLY A 291 15.78 -1.49 -38.76
N LEU A 292 16.55 -2.17 -37.91
CA LEU A 292 16.61 -3.62 -37.82
C LEU A 292 15.28 -4.23 -37.33
N ALA A 293 14.43 -3.46 -36.66
CA ALA A 293 13.12 -3.90 -36.19
C ALA A 293 12.25 -4.41 -37.35
N GLY A 294 11.74 -5.63 -37.21
CA GLY A 294 10.92 -6.33 -38.20
C GLY A 294 11.69 -7.08 -39.29
N SER A 295 13.02 -6.96 -39.34
CA SER A 295 13.86 -7.77 -40.24
C SER A 295 13.97 -9.22 -39.76
N GLU A 296 14.10 -10.16 -40.70
CA GLU A 296 14.29 -11.58 -40.39
C GLU A 296 15.71 -11.84 -39.89
N PHE A 297 15.83 -12.43 -38.70
CA PHE A 297 17.14 -12.68 -38.08
C PHE A 297 18.04 -13.59 -38.94
N ILE A 298 17.43 -14.51 -39.69
CA ILE A 298 18.13 -15.44 -40.58
C ILE A 298 18.83 -14.71 -41.74
N GLU A 299 18.34 -13.54 -42.15
CA GLU A 299 18.91 -12.80 -43.28
C GLU A 299 20.33 -12.28 -43.00
N PHE A 300 20.68 -12.09 -41.73
CA PHE A 300 22.02 -11.66 -41.29
C PHE A 300 23.10 -12.75 -41.40
N PHE A 301 22.72 -13.98 -41.73
CA PHE A 301 23.64 -15.12 -41.90
C PHE A 301 23.94 -15.40 -43.37
N CYS A 302 25.12 -15.95 -43.64
CA CYS A 302 25.53 -16.43 -44.96
C CYS A 302 24.52 -17.49 -45.47
N PRO A 303 24.17 -17.48 -46.78
CA PRO A 303 23.18 -18.39 -47.36
C PRO A 303 23.38 -19.87 -47.01
N GLU A 304 24.64 -20.28 -46.87
CA GLU A 304 25.07 -21.63 -46.52
C GLU A 304 24.63 -22.02 -45.09
N ASP A 305 24.66 -21.06 -44.15
CA ASP A 305 24.38 -21.28 -42.73
C ASP A 305 22.91 -21.07 -42.37
N ARG A 306 22.14 -20.34 -43.20
CA ARG A 306 20.74 -19.99 -42.93
C ARG A 306 19.88 -21.19 -42.57
N THR A 307 20.01 -22.28 -43.32
CA THR A 307 19.21 -23.50 -43.11
C THR A 307 19.59 -24.20 -41.81
N ALA A 308 20.87 -24.24 -41.46
CA ALA A 308 21.36 -24.83 -40.22
C ALA A 308 20.90 -24.03 -38.99
N VAL A 309 21.04 -22.70 -39.04
CA VAL A 309 20.60 -21.78 -37.97
C VAL A 309 19.08 -21.83 -37.81
N GLN A 310 18.32 -21.76 -38.90
CA GLN A 310 16.86 -21.86 -38.86
C GLN A 310 16.40 -23.21 -38.28
N THR A 311 17.03 -24.31 -38.70
CA THR A 311 16.71 -25.65 -38.17
C THR A 311 17.02 -25.73 -36.68
N ALA A 312 18.15 -25.18 -36.24
CA ALA A 312 18.53 -25.15 -34.84
C ALA A 312 17.56 -24.33 -33.98
N LEU A 313 17.14 -23.16 -34.47
CA LEU A 313 16.13 -22.31 -33.81
C LEU A 313 14.76 -23.00 -33.73
N CYS A 314 14.32 -23.63 -34.82
CA CYS A 314 13.09 -24.40 -34.85
C CYS A 314 13.13 -25.62 -33.91
N GLN A 315 14.24 -26.36 -33.87
CA GLN A 315 14.41 -27.49 -32.96
C GLN A 315 14.40 -27.05 -31.49
N ALA A 316 15.05 -25.92 -31.18
CA ALA A 316 15.00 -25.32 -29.85
C ALA A 316 13.58 -24.93 -29.44
N ALA A 317 12.78 -24.38 -30.37
CA ALA A 317 11.38 -24.03 -30.13
C ALA A 317 10.49 -25.28 -29.92
N VAL A 318 10.65 -26.33 -30.72
CA VAL A 318 9.86 -27.57 -30.64
C VAL A 318 10.13 -28.34 -29.34
N GLY A 319 11.37 -28.33 -28.84
CA GLY A 319 11.77 -29.02 -27.61
C GLY A 319 11.13 -28.49 -26.31
N LEU A 320 10.44 -27.35 -26.35
CA LEU A 320 9.83 -26.70 -25.18
C LEU A 320 8.28 -26.71 -25.15
N GLY A 321 7.63 -27.30 -26.16
CA GLY A 321 6.17 -27.38 -26.24
C GLY A 321 5.54 -26.11 -26.82
N ARG A 322 4.49 -26.31 -27.64
CA ARG A 322 3.80 -25.36 -28.54
C ARG A 322 3.19 -24.10 -27.89
N ALA A 323 3.97 -23.30 -27.17
CA ALA A 323 3.60 -21.92 -26.89
C ALA A 323 4.31 -20.99 -27.88
N PRO A 324 3.67 -19.89 -28.31
CA PRO A 324 4.35 -18.83 -29.03
C PRO A 324 5.55 -18.34 -28.20
N LEU A 325 6.76 -18.56 -28.71
CA LEU A 325 7.99 -18.31 -27.99
C LEU A 325 8.59 -16.99 -28.47
N LYS A 326 8.68 -16.01 -27.57
CA LYS A 326 9.65 -14.93 -27.71
C LYS A 326 11.02 -15.48 -27.33
N ALA A 327 11.96 -15.46 -28.28
CA ALA A 327 13.31 -15.96 -28.07
C ALA A 327 14.27 -14.79 -27.83
N VAL A 328 15.12 -14.91 -26.82
CA VAL A 328 16.24 -13.98 -26.64
C VAL A 328 17.50 -14.68 -27.12
N VAL A 329 18.14 -14.09 -28.11
CA VAL A 329 19.37 -14.59 -28.74
C VAL A 329 20.53 -13.75 -28.26
N PHE A 330 21.55 -14.42 -27.74
CA PHE A 330 22.82 -13.81 -27.37
C PHE A 330 23.85 -14.15 -28.43
N VAL A 331 24.48 -13.12 -28.97
CA VAL A 331 25.47 -13.25 -30.03
C VAL A 331 26.82 -12.87 -29.45
N THR A 332 27.78 -13.78 -29.54
CA THR A 332 29.18 -13.48 -29.21
C THR A 332 30.06 -13.80 -30.41
N CYS A 333 30.96 -12.87 -30.74
CA CYS A 333 31.92 -12.99 -31.82
C CYS A 333 33.30 -13.13 -31.18
N GLN A 334 33.86 -14.35 -31.21
CA GLN A 334 35.25 -14.53 -30.83
C GLN A 334 36.15 -14.31 -32.04
N VAL A 335 36.89 -13.19 -32.02
CA VAL A 335 37.97 -12.94 -32.97
C VAL A 335 39.23 -13.63 -32.46
N ASN A 336 39.60 -14.75 -33.09
CA ASN A 336 40.83 -15.44 -32.76
C ASN A 336 42.02 -14.72 -33.43
N SER A 337 42.88 -14.06 -32.65
CA SER A 337 44.01 -13.25 -33.16
C SER A 337 44.99 -13.94 -34.12
N ARG A 338 44.92 -15.27 -34.29
CA ARG A 338 45.78 -16.05 -35.19
C ARG A 338 45.09 -16.56 -36.47
N GLN A 339 43.77 -16.44 -36.58
CA GLN A 339 43.00 -16.85 -37.77
C GLN A 339 42.00 -15.75 -38.09
N THR A 340 41.92 -15.32 -39.34
CA THR A 340 40.92 -14.35 -39.83
C THR A 340 39.47 -14.84 -39.75
N LEU A 341 39.23 -15.99 -39.10
CA LEU A 341 37.90 -16.57 -38.88
C LEU A 341 37.37 -16.16 -37.51
N GLY A 342 36.24 -15.44 -37.51
CA GLY A 342 35.44 -15.22 -36.33
C GLY A 342 34.49 -16.40 -36.12
N ILE A 343 34.47 -16.98 -34.92
CA ILE A 343 33.46 -17.98 -34.56
C ILE A 343 32.31 -17.23 -33.91
N LEU A 344 31.11 -17.37 -34.48
CA LEU A 344 29.88 -16.85 -33.89
C LEU A 344 29.28 -17.90 -32.96
N HIS A 345 29.25 -17.60 -31.66
CA HIS A 345 28.51 -18.41 -30.70
C HIS A 345 27.15 -17.78 -30.47
N ILE A 346 26.11 -18.58 -30.73
CA ILE A 346 24.72 -18.20 -30.49
C ILE A 346 24.23 -18.95 -29.27
N TRP A 347 23.89 -18.21 -28.21
CA TRP A 347 23.20 -18.77 -27.05
C TRP A 347 21.73 -18.40 -27.13
N LEU A 348 20.87 -19.41 -27.05
CA LEU A 348 19.43 -19.22 -27.04
C LEU A 348 18.90 -19.28 -25.61
N VAL A 349 18.22 -18.22 -25.16
CA VAL A 349 17.42 -18.24 -23.92
C VAL A 349 15.96 -18.00 -24.28
N LEU A 350 15.18 -19.06 -24.13
CA LEU A 350 13.75 -19.03 -24.42
C LEU A 350 12.97 -18.61 -23.17
N ARG A 351 12.23 -17.50 -23.27
CA ARG A 351 11.46 -16.96 -22.16
C ARG A 351 10.06 -17.56 -22.18
N THR A 352 9.83 -18.60 -21.37
CA THR A 352 8.48 -19.13 -21.16
C THR A 352 7.75 -18.32 -20.08
N PRO A 353 6.41 -18.17 -20.16
CA PRO A 353 5.62 -17.54 -19.09
C PRO A 353 5.66 -18.34 -17.76
N PHE A 354 6.22 -19.55 -17.75
CA PHE A 354 6.32 -20.43 -16.59
C PHE A 354 7.77 -20.78 -16.23
N LYS A 355 8.38 -19.92 -15.39
CA LYS A 355 9.48 -20.15 -14.40
C LYS A 355 10.69 -21.06 -14.69
N LYS A 356 10.85 -21.69 -15.85
CA LYS A 356 12.03 -22.54 -16.17
C LYS A 356 12.65 -22.10 -17.49
N SER A 357 13.82 -21.49 -17.40
CA SER A 357 14.71 -21.23 -18.54
C SER A 357 15.49 -22.51 -18.88
N ARG A 358 15.63 -22.84 -20.16
CA ARG A 358 16.57 -23.85 -20.67
C ARG A 358 17.62 -23.16 -21.54
N TYR A 359 18.85 -23.63 -21.49
CA TYR A 359 19.97 -23.15 -22.29
C TYR A 359 20.29 -24.17 -23.39
N LEU A 360 20.46 -23.70 -24.62
CA LEU A 360 20.94 -24.48 -25.76
C LEU A 360 22.17 -23.76 -26.32
N GLU A 361 23.31 -24.45 -26.32
CA GLU A 361 24.56 -23.98 -26.92
C GLU A 361 24.62 -24.49 -28.36
N LEU A 362 24.62 -23.57 -29.33
CA LEU A 362 24.84 -23.88 -30.74
C LEU A 362 26.28 -23.51 -31.10
N LYS A 363 27.11 -24.51 -31.39
CA LYS A 363 28.44 -24.28 -31.97
C LYS A 363 28.28 -24.11 -33.49
N GLY A 364 28.44 -22.87 -33.95
CA GLY A 364 28.44 -22.54 -35.38
C GLY A 364 29.69 -23.07 -36.09
N SER A 365 29.53 -23.35 -37.39
CA SER A 365 30.61 -23.69 -38.32
C SER A 365 31.47 -22.47 -38.62
N GLU A 366 32.73 -22.71 -38.98
CA GLU A 366 33.74 -21.73 -39.37
C GLU A 366 33.22 -20.77 -40.46
N ALA A 367 33.09 -19.48 -40.14
CA ALA A 367 32.69 -18.45 -41.10
C ALA A 367 33.86 -18.10 -42.04
N SER A 368 33.73 -18.45 -43.32
CA SER A 368 34.70 -18.05 -44.35
C SER A 368 34.69 -16.52 -44.52
N PRO A 369 35.86 -15.84 -44.58
CA PRO A 369 35.90 -14.40 -44.77
C PRO A 369 35.29 -14.04 -46.14
N ALA A 370 34.40 -13.05 -46.13
CA ALA A 370 33.93 -12.39 -47.35
C ALA A 370 35.11 -11.68 -48.03
N ALA A 371 35.20 -11.81 -49.35
CA ALA A 371 36.14 -11.10 -50.21
C ALA A 371 35.67 -9.67 -50.49
#